data_AF-A0A7C3BB38-F1
#
_entry.id   AF-A0A7C3BB38-F1
#
_cell.length_a   1.000
_cell.length_b   1.000
_cell.length_c   1.000
_cell.angle_alpha   90.00
_cell.angle_beta   90.00
_cell.angle_gamma   90.00
#
_symmetry.space_group_name_H-M   'P 1'
#
loop_
_entity.id
_entity.type
_entity.pdbx_description
1 polymer ?
#
loop_
_entity_poly.entity_id
_entity_poly.type
_entity_poly.pdbx_seq_one_letter_code
_entity_poly.pdbx_strand_id
1 'polypeptide(L)'
;MANFSPREILKRILGRVPLALTLIRKVRFEAWKLKVRIRGKQFLSGHDPNRTYWIDPMKIEFSCVLPTYEKYGERGKVIGGNWDRKRIPFKQLDSYRAIEDRFVGGMAWEDTDFYHRVLSEISSGVDKWGCHSRQDLDRRCAYLDKVFEDMKANGYRSQERLLKDGNFVRAPFRAHEEDSLIKIEDEVTVRIGHDGVILFEDGRHRLAMAKLLGIESIPVKVTVRHAEWVQFRKEVIEYASGQQGKLYAPITHMDLADMPSYFGSERFELLMANLELTQGTVLDIGSHWGYFCHRFEEAGFDCYAIENAAIHVHFLEKLKLAENRCFNIVRGDVFDLREKVDFDIVLALNIFHHFLKSQTTYEQLQQLLQRLDMKVMFFQAHNPEETQMAEAYRNFDSQEFAAFILENSCLNEAHRIGRGEDSRLIYKLVKVEA
;
A
#
# COMPACT_ATOMS: atom_id res chain seq x y z
N MET A 1 8.71 -27.98 51.44
CA MET A 1 9.58 -27.12 50.62
C MET A 1 8.98 -27.05 49.23
N ALA A 2 8.63 -25.86 48.74
CA ALA A 2 7.98 -25.71 47.43
C ALA A 2 8.98 -26.04 46.30
N ASN A 3 8.65 -27.04 45.47
CA ASN A 3 9.42 -27.40 44.28
C ASN A 3 9.16 -26.36 43.17
N PHE A 4 10.03 -25.35 43.10
CA PHE A 4 10.00 -24.38 42.00
C PHE A 4 10.58 -25.00 40.73
N SER A 5 9.99 -24.71 39.57
CA SER A 5 10.58 -25.14 38.30
C SER A 5 11.93 -24.43 38.06
N PRO A 6 12.87 -25.01 37.27
CA PRO A 6 14.13 -24.34 36.93
C PRO A 6 13.94 -22.93 36.35
N ARG A 7 12.82 -22.68 35.64
CA ARG A 7 12.44 -21.34 35.16
C ARG A 7 12.09 -20.38 36.28
N GLU A 8 11.40 -20.82 37.32
CA GLU A 8 11.03 -19.99 38.47
C GLU A 8 12.21 -19.69 39.39
N ILE A 9 13.12 -20.65 39.58
CA ILE A 9 14.38 -20.46 40.31
C ILE A 9 15.25 -19.43 39.57
N LEU A 10 15.38 -19.57 38.25
CA LEU A 10 16.11 -18.62 37.42
C LEU A 10 15.47 -17.22 37.46
N LYS A 11 14.13 -17.12 37.42
CA LYS A 11 13.39 -15.86 37.51
C LYS A 11 13.59 -15.17 38.86
N ARG A 12 13.66 -15.94 39.96
CA ARG A 12 13.94 -15.44 41.32
C ARG A 12 15.39 -15.02 41.52
N ILE A 13 16.36 -15.76 40.97
CA ILE A 13 17.79 -15.42 41.03
C ILE A 13 18.06 -14.15 40.20
N LEU A 14 17.53 -14.11 38.98
CA LEU A 14 17.68 -12.97 38.08
C LEU A 14 16.95 -11.72 38.60
N GLY A 15 15.80 -11.87 39.27
CA GLY A 15 15.09 -10.78 39.94
C GLY A 15 15.87 -10.08 41.05
N ARG A 16 16.98 -10.66 41.54
CA ARG A 16 17.89 -10.06 42.53
C ARG A 16 19.05 -9.27 41.90
N VAL A 17 19.20 -9.29 40.57
CA VAL A 17 20.25 -8.56 39.83
C VAL A 17 19.66 -7.89 38.58
N PRO A 18 19.00 -6.72 38.73
CA PRO A 18 18.27 -6.03 37.65
C PRO A 18 19.12 -5.73 36.41
N LEU A 19 20.43 -5.46 36.60
CA LEU A 19 21.38 -5.21 35.52
C LEU A 19 21.63 -6.45 34.66
N ALA A 20 21.73 -7.64 35.26
CA ALA A 20 21.95 -8.90 34.55
C ALA A 20 20.72 -9.29 33.72
N LEU A 21 19.51 -9.08 34.25
CA LEU A 21 18.26 -9.25 33.50
C LEU A 21 18.19 -8.35 32.28
N THR A 22 18.53 -7.08 32.45
CA THR A 22 18.53 -6.08 31.37
C THR A 22 19.53 -6.46 30.27
N LEU A 23 20.72 -6.92 30.64
CA LEU A 23 21.72 -7.38 29.69
C LEU A 23 21.27 -8.65 28.95
N ILE A 24 20.71 -9.64 29.65
CA ILE A 24 20.18 -10.86 29.03
C ILE A 24 19.05 -10.54 28.05
N ARG A 25 18.15 -9.61 28.39
CA ARG A 25 17.07 -9.16 27.49
C ARG A 25 17.63 -8.46 26.26
N LYS A 26 18.59 -7.55 26.41
CA LYS A 26 19.33 -6.92 25.30
C LYS A 26 19.94 -7.98 24.38
N VAL A 27 20.67 -8.95 24.93
CA VAL A 27 21.29 -10.03 24.14
C VAL A 27 20.23 -10.87 23.42
N ARG A 28 19.13 -11.24 24.08
CA ARG A 28 18.02 -11.97 23.46
C ARG A 28 17.35 -11.19 22.33
N PHE A 29 17.17 -9.88 22.52
CA PHE A 29 16.60 -9.00 21.51
C PHE A 29 17.52 -8.87 20.30
N GLU A 30 18.83 -8.67 20.50
CA GLU A 30 19.80 -8.65 19.41
C GLU A 30 19.88 -10.00 18.69
N ALA A 31 19.87 -11.12 19.42
CA ALA A 31 19.83 -12.46 18.85
C ALA A 31 18.55 -12.70 18.03
N TRP A 32 17.40 -12.22 18.51
CA TRP A 32 16.14 -12.27 17.76
C TRP A 32 16.22 -11.43 16.48
N LYS A 33 16.71 -10.18 16.53
CA LYS A 33 16.90 -9.35 15.34
C LYS A 33 17.83 -10.00 14.33
N LEU A 34 18.92 -10.61 14.78
CA LEU A 34 19.83 -11.36 13.92
C LEU A 34 19.13 -12.56 13.26
N LYS A 35 18.36 -13.34 14.03
CA LYS A 35 17.56 -14.46 13.50
C LYS A 35 16.57 -13.99 12.43
N VAL A 36 15.89 -12.86 12.65
CA VAL A 36 14.98 -12.26 11.66
C VAL A 36 15.74 -11.84 10.41
N ARG A 37 16.88 -11.14 10.54
CA ARG A 37 17.72 -10.74 9.40
C ARG A 37 18.20 -11.93 8.57
N ILE A 38 18.60 -13.03 9.22
CA ILE A 38 19.01 -14.27 8.53
C ILE A 38 17.85 -14.83 7.69
N ARG A 39 16.63 -14.84 8.23
CA ARG A 39 15.43 -15.26 7.47
C ARG A 39 15.20 -14.38 6.24
N GLY A 40 15.35 -13.06 6.37
CA GLY A 40 15.21 -12.13 5.25
C GLY A 40 16.18 -12.42 4.11
N LYS A 41 17.46 -12.66 4.44
CA LYS A 41 18.48 -13.04 3.45
C LYS A 41 18.18 -14.37 2.75
N GLN A 42 17.65 -15.35 3.48
CA GLN A 42 17.39 -16.69 2.94
C GLN A 42 16.12 -16.78 2.09
N PHE A 43 15.05 -16.08 2.49
CA PHE A 43 13.71 -16.34 1.96
C PHE A 43 13.05 -15.14 1.27
N LEU A 44 13.56 -13.91 1.46
CA LEU A 44 12.92 -12.69 0.96
C LEU A 44 13.76 -11.94 -0.07
N SER A 45 14.67 -12.62 -0.77
CA SER A 45 15.50 -12.02 -1.84
C SER A 45 16.18 -10.71 -1.41
N GLY A 46 16.72 -10.67 -0.19
CA GLY A 46 17.42 -9.48 0.35
C GLY A 46 16.52 -8.43 1.02
N HIS A 47 15.21 -8.62 1.02
CA HIS A 47 14.26 -7.71 1.67
C HIS A 47 14.37 -7.77 3.20
N ASP A 48 14.51 -6.61 3.86
CA ASP A 48 14.61 -6.51 5.34
C ASP A 48 13.26 -6.80 6.01
N PRO A 49 13.12 -7.90 6.76
CA PRO A 49 11.87 -8.22 7.44
C PRO A 49 11.54 -7.30 8.63
N ASN A 50 12.49 -6.45 9.06
CA ASN A 50 12.26 -5.48 10.14
C ASN A 50 11.95 -4.07 9.62
N ARG A 51 11.90 -3.88 8.29
CA ARG A 51 11.52 -2.61 7.68
C ARG A 51 10.16 -2.16 8.22
N THR A 52 10.12 -0.89 8.64
CA THR A 52 8.88 -0.19 8.93
C THR A 52 8.39 0.46 7.64
N TYR A 53 7.12 0.27 7.32
CA TYR A 53 6.48 0.92 6.18
C TYR A 53 5.49 1.95 6.69
N TRP A 54 5.41 3.07 5.99
CA TRP A 54 4.43 4.10 6.24
C TRP A 54 3.36 3.96 5.16
N ILE A 55 2.16 3.55 5.56
CA ILE A 55 1.06 3.29 4.63
C ILE A 55 -0.21 3.98 5.09
N ASP A 56 -1.07 4.30 4.12
CA ASP A 56 -2.44 4.70 4.41
C ASP A 56 -3.16 3.57 5.19
N PRO A 57 -3.69 3.85 6.40
CA PRO A 57 -4.41 2.85 7.17
C PRO A 57 -5.63 2.30 6.42
N MET A 58 -6.21 3.04 5.47
CA MET A 58 -7.36 2.59 4.67
C MET A 58 -7.03 1.37 3.80
N LYS A 59 -5.79 1.23 3.31
CA LYS A 59 -5.32 0.03 2.57
C LYS A 59 -5.39 -1.27 3.37
N ILE A 60 -5.49 -1.19 4.70
CA ILE A 60 -5.69 -2.37 5.56
C ILE A 60 -7.19 -2.62 5.74
N GLU A 61 -7.80 -3.30 4.78
CA GLU A 61 -9.25 -3.51 4.76
C GLU A 61 -9.70 -4.75 5.53
N PHE A 62 -8.85 -5.77 5.56
CA PHE A 62 -9.19 -7.09 6.10
C PHE A 62 -8.29 -7.48 7.27
N SER A 63 -8.82 -8.31 8.17
CA SER A 63 -8.06 -9.00 9.19
C SER A 63 -7.94 -10.49 8.86
N CYS A 64 -6.76 -11.04 9.13
CA CYS A 64 -6.52 -12.48 9.02
C CYS A 64 -7.12 -13.22 10.23
N VAL A 65 -7.84 -14.32 9.98
CA VAL A 65 -8.38 -15.19 11.04
C VAL A 65 -7.40 -16.32 11.33
N LEU A 66 -6.60 -16.19 12.38
CA LEU A 66 -5.61 -17.20 12.77
C LEU A 66 -5.92 -17.79 14.14
N PRO A 67 -5.65 -19.10 14.35
CA PRO A 67 -5.86 -19.75 15.64
C PRO A 67 -4.91 -19.21 16.72
N THR A 68 -3.71 -18.79 16.32
CA THR A 68 -2.72 -18.17 17.22
C THR A 68 -1.96 -17.06 16.48
N TYR A 69 -1.58 -16.02 17.23
CA TYR A 69 -0.76 -14.93 16.72
C TYR A 69 0.57 -14.88 17.48
N GLU A 70 1.67 -15.29 16.84
CA GLU A 70 3.02 -15.16 17.38
C GLU A 70 3.83 -14.09 16.64
N LYS A 71 3.33 -12.85 16.62
CA LYS A 71 3.88 -11.77 15.77
C LYS A 71 5.40 -11.60 15.83
N TYR A 72 6.02 -11.80 17.01
CA TYR A 72 7.47 -11.74 17.17
C TYR A 72 8.18 -13.02 16.71
N GLY A 73 7.62 -14.20 17.00
CA GLY A 73 8.20 -15.49 16.61
C GLY A 73 8.13 -15.74 15.11
N GLU A 74 7.10 -15.19 14.46
CA GLU A 74 6.80 -15.36 13.05
C GLU A 74 7.39 -14.28 12.15
N ARG A 75 7.95 -13.21 12.72
CA ARG A 75 8.59 -12.14 11.96
C ARG A 75 9.58 -12.69 10.92
N GLY A 76 9.35 -12.30 9.66
CA GLY A 76 10.16 -12.66 8.50
C GLY A 76 9.97 -14.09 8.01
N LYS A 77 8.96 -14.82 8.47
CA LYS A 77 8.62 -16.14 7.90
C LYS A 77 7.92 -15.98 6.55
N VAL A 78 8.13 -16.98 5.69
CA VAL A 78 7.37 -17.22 4.47
C VAL A 78 6.55 -18.49 4.69
N ILE A 79 5.22 -18.39 4.58
CA ILE A 79 4.30 -19.49 4.90
C ILE A 79 3.34 -19.67 3.72
N GLY A 80 3.29 -20.88 3.14
CA GLY A 80 2.28 -21.24 2.14
C GLY A 80 0.99 -21.79 2.77
N GLY A 81 0.09 -22.28 1.92
CA GLY A 81 -1.17 -22.89 2.35
C GLY A 81 -2.33 -21.89 2.31
N ASN A 82 -3.35 -22.11 3.14
CA ASN A 82 -4.63 -21.39 3.02
C ASN A 82 -4.91 -20.43 4.19
N TRP A 83 -3.87 -20.05 4.95
CA TRP A 83 -4.03 -19.28 6.18
C TRP A 83 -4.61 -17.87 5.94
N ASP A 84 -4.48 -17.34 4.74
CA ASP A 84 -4.91 -15.99 4.37
C ASP A 84 -6.27 -15.94 3.66
N ARG A 85 -6.88 -17.11 3.36
CA ARG A 85 -8.15 -17.19 2.61
C ARG A 85 -9.36 -16.75 3.43
N LYS A 86 -9.36 -17.01 4.75
CA LYS A 86 -10.43 -16.56 5.64
C LYS A 86 -10.14 -15.15 6.14
N ARG A 87 -10.87 -14.19 5.57
CA ARG A 87 -10.73 -12.75 5.83
C ARG A 87 -12.02 -12.22 6.43
N ILE A 88 -11.88 -11.32 7.40
CA ILE A 88 -13.01 -10.56 7.96
C ILE A 88 -12.72 -9.08 7.71
N PRO A 89 -13.66 -8.29 7.17
CA PRO A 89 -13.47 -6.84 7.07
C PRO A 89 -13.09 -6.27 8.43
N PHE A 90 -12.02 -5.46 8.48
CA PHE A 90 -11.48 -4.94 9.74
C PHE A 90 -12.54 -4.15 10.53
N LYS A 91 -13.41 -3.43 9.82
CA LYS A 91 -14.54 -2.68 10.41
C LYS A 91 -15.59 -3.57 11.09
N GLN A 92 -15.64 -4.86 10.76
CA GLN A 92 -16.55 -5.81 11.40
C GLN A 92 -15.97 -6.44 12.67
N LEU A 93 -14.71 -6.16 13.01
CA LEU A 93 -14.15 -6.61 14.28
C LEU A 93 -14.85 -5.91 15.44
N ASP A 94 -15.21 -6.68 16.47
CA ASP A 94 -15.88 -6.16 17.66
C ASP A 94 -15.08 -5.01 18.33
N SER A 95 -13.75 -5.10 18.33
CA SER A 95 -12.90 -4.02 18.83
C SER A 95 -12.93 -2.74 17.99
N TYR A 96 -13.20 -2.84 16.69
CA TYR A 96 -13.36 -1.66 15.84
C TYR A 96 -14.68 -0.97 16.16
N ARG A 97 -15.77 -1.74 16.20
CA ARG A 97 -17.12 -1.24 16.53
C ARG A 97 -17.13 -0.55 17.89
N ALA A 98 -16.53 -1.15 18.91
CA ALA A 98 -16.42 -0.53 20.24
C ALA A 98 -15.74 0.85 20.23
N ILE A 99 -14.70 1.02 19.40
CA ILE A 99 -13.98 2.28 19.26
C ILE A 99 -14.83 3.29 18.46
N GLU A 100 -15.54 2.83 17.43
CA GLU A 100 -16.48 3.64 16.67
C GLU A 100 -17.66 4.11 17.54
N ASP A 101 -18.31 3.22 18.29
CA ASP A 101 -19.39 3.52 19.23
C ASP A 101 -18.94 4.56 20.28
N ARG A 102 -17.73 4.40 20.82
CA ARG A 102 -17.16 5.34 21.79
C ARG A 102 -16.91 6.72 21.18
N PHE A 103 -16.15 6.78 20.09
CA PHE A 103 -15.56 8.05 19.62
C PHE A 103 -16.35 8.74 18.50
N VAL A 104 -17.18 8.01 17.77
CA VAL A 104 -18.11 8.55 16.76
C VAL A 104 -19.53 8.56 17.31
N GLY A 105 -19.95 7.45 17.93
CA GLY A 105 -21.30 7.32 18.51
C GLY A 105 -21.50 8.05 19.84
N GLY A 106 -20.41 8.44 20.53
CA GLY A 106 -20.46 9.14 21.81
C GLY A 106 -20.90 8.29 23.00
N MET A 107 -20.93 6.96 22.86
CA MET A 107 -21.33 6.05 23.93
C MET A 107 -20.33 6.06 25.09
N ALA A 108 -20.81 5.84 26.32
CA ALA A 108 -19.93 5.46 27.42
C ALA A 108 -19.40 4.04 27.17
N TRP A 109 -18.18 3.74 27.62
CA TRP A 109 -17.59 2.42 27.41
C TRP A 109 -18.47 1.33 28.04
N GLU A 110 -19.00 1.60 29.22
CA GLU A 110 -19.84 0.72 30.02
C GLU A 110 -21.14 0.31 29.33
N ASP A 111 -21.58 1.09 28.33
CA ASP A 111 -22.80 0.84 27.56
C ASP A 111 -22.54 0.11 26.24
N THR A 112 -21.26 -0.14 25.90
CA THR A 112 -20.91 -0.85 24.65
C THR A 112 -21.04 -2.36 24.83
N ASP A 113 -21.54 -3.05 23.79
CA ASP A 113 -21.60 -4.52 23.74
C ASP A 113 -20.23 -5.16 23.97
N PHE A 114 -19.19 -4.54 23.43
CA PHE A 114 -17.79 -4.97 23.63
C PHE A 114 -17.40 -4.98 25.11
N TYR A 115 -17.71 -3.91 25.85
CA TYR A 115 -17.36 -3.81 27.26
C TYR A 115 -18.09 -4.88 28.08
N HIS A 116 -19.39 -5.05 27.87
CA HIS A 116 -20.17 -6.08 28.55
C HIS A 116 -19.61 -7.49 28.28
N ARG A 117 -19.32 -7.81 27.01
CA ARG A 117 -18.74 -9.09 26.62
C ARG A 117 -17.38 -9.32 27.27
N VAL A 118 -16.47 -8.34 27.18
CA VAL A 118 -15.12 -8.44 27.77
C VAL A 118 -15.19 -8.56 29.29
N LEU A 119 -16.05 -7.80 29.96
CA LEU A 119 -16.21 -7.88 31.41
C LEU A 119 -16.72 -9.26 31.84
N SER A 120 -17.66 -9.84 31.08
CA SER A 120 -18.14 -11.21 31.31
C SER A 120 -17.01 -12.24 31.14
N GLU A 121 -16.15 -12.08 30.13
CA GLU A 121 -14.98 -12.95 29.91
C GLU A 121 -13.95 -12.82 31.05
N ILE A 122 -13.65 -11.60 31.49
CA ILE A 122 -12.74 -11.38 32.64
C ILE A 122 -13.32 -12.01 33.90
N SER A 123 -14.63 -11.83 34.14
CA SER A 123 -15.32 -12.36 35.31
C SER A 123 -15.38 -13.90 35.31
N SER A 124 -15.34 -14.53 34.13
CA SER A 124 -15.24 -15.99 33.99
C SER A 124 -13.80 -16.53 34.02
N GLY A 125 -12.81 -15.65 34.27
CA GLY A 125 -11.40 -16.02 34.45
C GLY A 125 -10.57 -16.02 33.16
N VAL A 126 -11.10 -15.48 32.05
CA VAL A 126 -10.33 -15.33 30.82
C VAL A 126 -9.37 -14.15 30.94
N ASP A 127 -8.08 -14.39 30.73
CA ASP A 127 -7.09 -13.31 30.68
C ASP A 127 -7.32 -12.42 29.44
N LYS A 128 -7.64 -11.14 29.69
CA LYS A 128 -7.84 -10.13 28.64
C LYS A 128 -6.88 -8.98 28.84
N TRP A 129 -5.76 -9.01 28.13
CA TRP A 129 -4.73 -7.96 28.18
C TRP A 129 -4.17 -7.71 29.60
N GLY A 130 -4.16 -8.72 30.47
CA GLY A 130 -3.79 -8.58 31.89
C GLY A 130 -4.83 -7.87 32.75
N CYS A 131 -6.08 -7.74 32.28
CA CYS A 131 -7.20 -7.25 33.08
C CYS A 131 -7.82 -8.43 33.83
N HIS A 132 -7.96 -8.31 35.16
CA HIS A 132 -8.51 -9.34 36.03
C HIS A 132 -9.76 -8.88 36.80
N SER A 133 -10.19 -7.63 36.59
CA SER A 133 -11.32 -7.03 37.27
C SER A 133 -11.99 -5.96 36.42
N ARG A 134 -13.21 -5.54 36.81
CA ARG A 134 -13.89 -4.39 36.23
C ARG A 134 -13.04 -3.12 36.30
N GLN A 135 -12.41 -2.85 37.45
CA GLN A 135 -11.54 -1.69 37.61
C GLN A 135 -10.33 -1.71 36.68
N ASP A 136 -9.82 -2.90 36.32
CA ASP A 136 -8.76 -2.99 35.33
C ASP A 136 -9.29 -2.66 33.93
N LEU A 137 -10.49 -3.15 33.58
CA LEU A 137 -11.12 -2.79 32.32
C LEU A 137 -11.41 -1.29 32.23
N ASP A 138 -11.92 -0.66 33.29
CA ASP A 138 -12.19 0.78 33.35
C ASP A 138 -10.93 1.60 33.14
N ARG A 139 -9.84 1.25 33.85
CA ARG A 139 -8.54 1.90 33.68
C ARG A 139 -7.99 1.68 32.26
N ARG A 140 -8.32 0.59 31.57
CA ARG A 140 -7.97 0.35 30.15
C ARG A 140 -8.77 1.24 29.22
N CYS A 141 -10.07 1.37 29.44
CA CYS A 141 -10.94 2.26 28.68
C CYS A 141 -10.47 3.72 28.79
N ALA A 142 -10.16 4.20 30.01
CA ALA A 142 -9.59 5.52 30.23
C ALA A 142 -8.22 5.72 29.55
N TYR A 143 -7.42 4.65 29.45
CA TYR A 143 -6.18 4.68 28.66
C TYR A 143 -6.46 4.84 27.16
N LEU A 144 -7.46 4.13 26.61
CA LEU A 144 -7.85 4.24 25.21
C LEU A 144 -8.35 5.65 24.88
N ASP A 145 -9.14 6.27 25.76
CA ASP A 145 -9.57 7.66 25.61
C ASP A 145 -8.37 8.61 25.51
N LYS A 146 -7.37 8.46 26.39
CA LYS A 146 -6.13 9.28 26.33
C LYS A 146 -5.35 9.08 25.03
N VAL A 147 -5.26 7.86 24.53
CA VAL A 147 -4.56 7.57 23.26
C VAL A 147 -5.31 8.18 22.09
N PHE A 148 -6.64 8.13 22.09
CA PHE A 148 -7.45 8.72 21.03
C PHE A 148 -7.30 10.24 21.01
N GLU A 149 -7.44 10.91 22.15
CA GLU A 149 -7.30 12.36 22.23
C GLU A 149 -5.88 12.83 21.85
N ASP A 150 -4.85 12.08 22.26
CA ASP A 150 -3.48 12.35 21.84
C ASP A 150 -3.29 12.20 20.32
N MET A 151 -3.81 11.12 19.74
CA MET A 151 -3.72 10.86 18.30
C MET A 151 -4.51 11.90 17.49
N LYS A 152 -5.65 12.37 18.01
CA LYS A 152 -6.47 13.42 17.41
C LYS A 152 -5.74 14.77 17.43
N ALA A 153 -5.07 15.10 18.52
CA ALA A 153 -4.35 16.37 18.66
C ALA A 153 -3.01 16.38 17.91
N ASN A 154 -2.29 15.26 17.90
CA ASN A 154 -0.88 15.20 17.48
C ASN A 154 -0.62 14.31 16.25
N GLY A 155 -1.67 13.70 15.68
CA GLY A 155 -1.54 12.66 14.66
C GLY A 155 -0.97 11.35 15.21
N TYR A 156 -0.65 10.42 14.31
CA TYR A 156 -0.05 9.15 14.71
C TYR A 156 1.45 9.30 14.97
N ARG A 157 1.92 8.80 16.12
CA ARG A 157 3.35 8.73 16.46
C ARG A 157 3.80 7.27 16.58
N SER A 158 4.92 6.94 15.95
CA SER A 158 5.54 5.61 16.06
C SER A 158 5.92 5.31 17.51
N GLN A 159 5.97 4.03 17.86
CA GLN A 159 6.41 3.59 19.18
C GLN A 159 7.85 4.04 19.46
N GLU A 160 8.70 4.06 18.43
CA GLU A 160 10.05 4.61 18.54
C GLU A 160 10.04 6.08 18.95
N ARG A 161 9.21 6.91 18.30
CA ARG A 161 9.10 8.34 18.59
C ARG A 161 8.54 8.59 19.98
N LEU A 162 7.46 7.89 20.36
CA LEU A 162 6.86 8.01 21.69
C LEU A 162 7.84 7.68 22.82
N LEU A 163 8.73 6.70 22.59
CA LEU A 163 9.79 6.35 23.55
C LEU A 163 10.89 7.41 23.62
N LYS A 164 11.32 7.97 22.48
CA LYS A 164 12.34 9.05 22.45
C LYS A 164 11.85 10.33 23.11
N ASP A 165 10.59 10.69 22.89
CA ASP A 165 10.01 11.94 23.39
C ASP A 165 9.58 11.85 24.87
N GLY A 166 9.71 10.69 25.52
CA GLY A 166 9.22 10.46 26.89
C GLY A 166 7.69 10.44 27.01
N ASN A 167 6.96 10.62 25.91
CA ASN A 167 5.50 10.73 25.82
C ASN A 167 4.79 9.38 25.76
N PHE A 168 5.45 8.32 26.21
CA PHE A 168 4.88 6.98 26.18
C PHE A 168 3.72 6.87 27.19
N VAL A 169 2.48 6.90 26.69
CA VAL A 169 1.30 6.63 27.53
C VAL A 169 1.39 5.18 28.01
N ARG A 170 1.57 4.98 29.31
CA ARG A 170 1.77 3.65 29.88
C ARG A 170 0.45 2.88 29.90
N ALA A 171 0.40 1.74 29.21
CA ALA A 171 -0.68 0.78 29.38
C ALA A 171 -0.63 0.21 30.83
N PRO A 172 -1.67 0.38 31.66
CA PRO A 172 -1.59 0.07 33.10
C PRO A 172 -1.46 -1.42 33.44
N PHE A 173 -1.60 -2.33 32.48
CA PHE A 173 -1.88 -3.78 32.72
C PHE A 173 -0.84 -4.74 32.17
N ARG A 174 0.18 -4.25 31.45
CA ARG A 174 1.32 -5.09 31.08
C ARG A 174 2.35 -4.98 32.20
N ALA A 175 2.40 -5.98 33.07
CA ALA A 175 3.30 -6.11 34.24
C ALA A 175 4.82 -6.18 33.91
N HIS A 176 5.24 -5.76 32.72
CA HIS A 176 6.65 -5.73 32.32
C HIS A 176 7.03 -4.30 31.98
N GLU A 177 7.38 -3.53 33.02
CA GLU A 177 8.00 -2.21 32.93
C GLU A 177 9.32 -2.23 32.11
N GLU A 178 9.95 -3.38 31.98
CA GLU A 178 11.41 -3.45 31.79
C GLU A 178 11.90 -3.95 30.41
N ASP A 179 11.02 -4.07 29.40
CA ASP A 179 11.43 -4.50 28.04
C ASP A 179 11.10 -3.43 26.98
N SER A 180 11.63 -2.22 27.18
CA SER A 180 11.47 -1.07 26.28
C SER A 180 11.88 -1.37 24.83
N LEU A 181 12.79 -2.32 24.62
CA LEU A 181 13.27 -2.73 23.29
C LEU A 181 12.21 -3.47 22.48
N ILE A 182 11.39 -4.32 23.12
CA ILE A 182 10.27 -4.99 22.46
C ILE A 182 9.15 -3.99 22.16
N LYS A 183 9.01 -2.92 22.96
CA LYS A 183 7.98 -1.88 22.74
C LYS A 183 8.22 -1.07 21.46
N ILE A 184 9.48 -0.80 21.09
CA ILE A 184 9.81 -0.15 19.80
C ILE A 184 9.32 -1.00 18.62
N GLU A 185 9.32 -2.33 18.78
CA GLU A 185 8.86 -3.28 17.76
C GLU A 185 7.35 -3.51 17.76
N ASP A 186 6.62 -2.96 18.74
CA ASP A 186 5.17 -3.10 18.92
C ASP A 186 4.41 -2.13 18.01
N GLU A 187 4.79 -1.98 16.74
CA GLU A 187 3.98 -1.25 15.75
C GLU A 187 2.73 -2.03 15.36
N VAL A 188 1.83 -1.41 14.59
CA VAL A 188 0.75 -2.14 13.90
C VAL A 188 1.40 -3.21 13.02
N THR A 189 0.96 -4.45 13.16
CA THR A 189 1.50 -5.56 12.36
C THR A 189 0.49 -6.08 11.36
N VAL A 190 1.02 -6.43 10.19
CA VAL A 190 0.25 -6.95 9.06
C VAL A 190 0.92 -8.20 8.49
N ARG A 191 0.16 -8.99 7.75
CA ARG A 191 0.64 -10.08 6.91
C ARG A 191 0.30 -9.78 5.45
N ILE A 192 1.06 -10.35 4.53
CA ILE A 192 0.78 -10.24 3.09
C ILE A 192 0.22 -11.57 2.59
N GLY A 193 -1.01 -11.55 2.08
CA GLY A 193 -1.72 -12.71 1.54
C GLY A 193 -1.10 -13.26 0.25
N HIS A 194 -1.64 -14.37 -0.26
CA HIS A 194 -1.17 -15.00 -1.51
C HIS A 194 -1.33 -14.09 -2.73
N ASP A 195 -2.35 -13.23 -2.68
CA ASP A 195 -2.75 -12.25 -3.68
C ASP A 195 -2.16 -10.85 -3.42
N GLY A 196 -1.28 -10.71 -2.43
CA GLY A 196 -0.68 -9.42 -2.06
C GLY A 196 -1.52 -8.57 -1.10
N VAL A 197 -2.78 -8.94 -0.83
CA VAL A 197 -3.63 -8.16 0.07
C VAL A 197 -3.00 -8.02 1.47
N ILE A 198 -3.03 -6.80 2.01
CA ILE A 198 -2.51 -6.47 3.33
C ILE A 198 -3.54 -6.88 4.38
N LEU A 199 -3.18 -7.85 5.22
CA LEU A 199 -4.06 -8.41 6.25
C LEU A 199 -3.62 -7.95 7.64
N PHE A 200 -4.54 -7.30 8.36
CA PHE A 200 -4.34 -6.91 9.75
C PHE A 200 -4.07 -8.12 10.66
N GLU A 201 -3.05 -7.99 11.52
CA GLU A 201 -2.67 -8.99 12.53
C GLU A 201 -2.79 -8.46 13.97
N ASP A 202 -2.11 -7.36 14.30
CA ASP A 202 -2.12 -6.78 15.65
C ASP A 202 -1.95 -5.24 15.67
N GLY A 203 -2.33 -4.61 16.78
CA GLY A 203 -2.44 -3.15 16.91
C GLY A 203 -3.87 -2.62 16.71
N ARG A 204 -4.89 -3.43 17.03
CA ARG A 204 -6.32 -3.20 16.71
C ARG A 204 -6.80 -1.78 17.02
N HIS A 205 -6.55 -1.31 18.25
CA HIS A 205 -7.03 0.00 18.67
C HIS A 205 -6.34 1.14 17.91
N ARG A 206 -5.02 1.06 17.70
CA ARG A 206 -4.27 2.07 16.96
C ARG A 206 -4.71 2.17 15.50
N LEU A 207 -4.94 1.04 14.83
CA LEU A 207 -5.45 1.05 13.46
C LEU A 207 -6.89 1.58 13.39
N ALA A 208 -7.76 1.18 14.32
CA ALA A 208 -9.14 1.67 14.36
C ALA A 208 -9.19 3.18 14.55
N MET A 209 -8.46 3.72 15.54
CA MET A 209 -8.36 5.15 15.81
C MET A 209 -7.78 5.92 14.60
N ALA A 210 -6.71 5.40 13.98
CA ALA A 210 -6.11 6.02 12.79
C ALA A 210 -7.10 6.12 11.62
N LYS A 211 -7.89 5.04 11.37
CA LYS A 211 -8.94 5.05 10.34
C LYS A 211 -10.05 6.06 10.65
N LEU A 212 -10.53 6.12 11.90
CA LEU A 212 -11.61 7.04 12.29
C LEU A 212 -11.17 8.51 12.24
N LEU A 213 -9.91 8.79 12.55
CA LEU A 213 -9.33 10.14 12.53
C LEU A 213 -8.87 10.59 11.14
N GLY A 214 -8.96 9.74 10.11
CA GLY A 214 -8.50 10.07 8.76
C GLY A 214 -6.99 10.31 8.67
N ILE A 215 -6.19 9.59 9.47
CA ILE A 215 -4.73 9.72 9.45
C ILE A 215 -4.20 9.21 8.10
N GLU A 216 -3.46 10.05 7.38
CA GLU A 216 -2.95 9.74 6.04
C GLU A 216 -1.91 8.59 6.01
N SER A 217 -1.14 8.42 7.09
CA SER A 217 -0.08 7.42 7.12
C SER A 217 0.24 6.91 8.52
N ILE A 218 0.40 5.59 8.65
CA ILE A 218 0.80 4.91 9.88
C ILE A 218 2.00 3.98 9.66
N PRO A 219 2.87 3.81 10.67
CA PRO A 219 3.94 2.82 10.64
C PRO A 219 3.37 1.40 10.83
N VAL A 220 3.70 0.52 9.90
CA VAL A 220 3.36 -0.89 9.94
C VAL A 220 4.59 -1.78 9.76
N LYS A 221 4.52 -2.98 10.32
CA LYS A 221 5.54 -4.02 10.11
C LYS A 221 4.91 -5.31 9.59
N VAL A 222 5.51 -5.86 8.55
CA VAL A 222 5.10 -7.15 7.98
C VAL A 222 5.67 -8.30 8.82
N THR A 223 4.82 -9.16 9.35
CA THR A 223 5.25 -10.34 10.12
C THR A 223 5.46 -11.55 9.24
N VAL A 224 4.48 -11.88 8.40
CA VAL A 224 4.50 -13.05 7.51
C VAL A 224 4.13 -12.64 6.10
N ARG A 225 4.79 -13.26 5.11
CA ARG A 225 4.40 -13.19 3.70
C ARG A 225 3.98 -14.56 3.21
N HIS A 226 2.98 -14.60 2.33
CA HIS A 226 2.60 -15.82 1.66
C HIS A 226 3.69 -16.27 0.67
N ALA A 227 3.86 -17.58 0.52
CA ALA A 227 4.87 -18.15 -0.40
C ALA A 227 4.64 -17.72 -1.86
N GLU A 228 3.38 -17.69 -2.31
CA GLU A 228 3.02 -17.24 -3.67
C GLU A 228 3.33 -15.75 -3.90
N TRP A 229 3.09 -14.90 -2.90
CA TRP A 229 3.45 -13.49 -3.01
C TRP A 229 4.97 -13.28 -3.09
N VAL A 230 5.73 -14.03 -2.30
CA VAL A 230 7.19 -14.02 -2.39
C VAL A 230 7.68 -14.50 -3.76
N GLN A 231 6.98 -15.47 -4.37
CA GLN A 231 7.28 -15.91 -5.73
C GLN A 231 6.97 -14.80 -6.76
N PHE A 232 5.83 -14.12 -6.66
CA PHE A 232 5.51 -12.98 -7.50
C PHE A 232 6.55 -11.86 -7.37
N ARG A 233 7.01 -11.55 -6.15
CA ARG A 233 8.10 -10.59 -5.95
C ARG A 233 9.40 -11.01 -6.65
N LYS A 234 9.71 -12.31 -6.73
CA LYS A 234 10.87 -12.80 -7.50
C LYS A 234 10.68 -12.58 -8.99
N GLU A 235 9.49 -12.82 -9.53
CA GLU A 235 9.16 -12.53 -10.93
C GLU A 235 9.37 -11.05 -11.26
N VAL A 236 8.95 -10.14 -10.36
CA VAL A 236 9.19 -8.70 -10.49
C VAL A 236 10.69 -8.38 -10.52
N ILE A 237 11.49 -8.97 -9.63
CA ILE A 237 12.95 -8.77 -9.57
C ILE A 237 13.63 -9.31 -10.84
N GLU A 238 13.20 -10.47 -11.33
CA GLU A 238 13.73 -11.10 -12.54
C GLU A 238 13.41 -10.23 -13.76
N TYR A 239 12.17 -9.74 -13.88
CA TYR A 239 11.78 -8.80 -14.92
C TYR A 239 12.63 -7.52 -14.86
N ALA A 240 12.78 -6.91 -13.68
CA ALA A 240 13.58 -5.70 -13.49
C ALA A 240 15.05 -5.93 -13.85
N SER A 241 15.59 -7.11 -13.53
CA SER A 241 16.97 -7.48 -13.85
C SER A 241 17.22 -7.54 -15.37
N GLY A 242 16.21 -7.95 -16.15
CA GLY A 242 16.21 -7.83 -17.62
C GLY A 242 16.15 -6.38 -18.14
N GLN A 243 15.84 -5.42 -17.28
CA GLN A 243 15.66 -3.99 -17.57
C GLN A 243 16.66 -3.13 -16.77
N GLN A 244 17.92 -3.54 -16.72
CA GLN A 244 19.01 -2.84 -16.00
C GLN A 244 18.72 -2.62 -14.50
N GLY A 245 17.91 -3.50 -13.91
CA GLY A 245 17.51 -3.44 -12.50
C GLY A 245 16.38 -2.45 -12.20
N LYS A 246 15.72 -1.86 -13.21
CA LYS A 246 14.67 -0.86 -13.02
C LYS A 246 13.35 -1.25 -13.68
N LEU A 247 12.25 -0.84 -13.07
CA LEU A 247 10.91 -0.94 -13.65
C LEU A 247 10.59 0.28 -14.52
N TYR A 248 9.57 0.19 -15.37
CA TYR A 248 9.12 1.33 -16.17
C TYR A 248 8.63 2.48 -15.26
N ALA A 249 7.62 2.23 -14.45
CA ALA A 249 7.05 3.18 -13.48
C ALA A 249 7.10 2.61 -12.05
N PRO A 250 6.85 3.42 -11.01
CA PRO A 250 6.84 2.96 -9.63
C PRO A 250 5.72 1.92 -9.39
N ILE A 251 5.93 1.02 -8.43
CA ILE A 251 4.87 0.14 -7.93
C ILE A 251 4.27 0.74 -6.66
N THR A 252 2.94 0.78 -6.59
CA THR A 252 2.19 1.34 -5.44
C THR A 252 2.16 0.43 -4.21
N HIS A 253 2.30 -0.88 -4.41
CA HIS A 253 2.28 -1.87 -3.34
C HIS A 253 3.45 -1.76 -2.37
N MET A 254 3.15 -1.59 -1.08
CA MET A 254 4.15 -1.33 -0.03
C MET A 254 5.29 -2.35 0.02
N ASP A 255 5.00 -3.63 -0.29
CA ASP A 255 5.98 -4.72 -0.24
C ASP A 255 6.84 -4.84 -1.51
N LEU A 256 6.59 -3.98 -2.51
CA LEU A 256 7.31 -3.87 -3.79
C LEU A 256 7.84 -2.45 -4.05
N ALA A 257 7.44 -1.45 -3.26
CA ALA A 257 7.81 -0.04 -3.40
C ALA A 257 9.32 0.24 -3.21
N ASP A 258 10.12 -0.77 -2.91
CA ASP A 258 11.58 -0.68 -2.86
C ASP A 258 12.26 -0.93 -4.20
N MET A 259 11.50 -1.36 -5.21
CA MET A 259 12.00 -1.55 -6.57
C MET A 259 12.22 -0.18 -7.23
N PRO A 260 13.42 0.10 -7.76
CA PRO A 260 13.67 1.34 -8.48
C PRO A 260 12.98 1.32 -9.84
N SER A 261 12.64 2.49 -10.35
CA SER A 261 12.01 2.69 -11.66
C SER A 261 12.77 3.72 -12.50
N TYR A 262 12.53 3.70 -13.82
CA TYR A 262 13.02 4.71 -14.75
C TYR A 262 12.26 6.02 -14.60
N PHE A 263 10.95 5.92 -14.37
CA PHE A 263 10.08 7.05 -14.10
C PHE A 263 9.62 7.05 -12.64
N GLY A 264 9.51 8.23 -12.02
CA GLY A 264 8.97 8.49 -10.69
C GLY A 264 7.52 8.94 -10.70
N SER A 265 7.10 9.66 -9.65
CA SER A 265 5.73 10.15 -9.47
C SER A 265 5.45 11.50 -10.14
N GLU A 266 6.48 12.19 -10.59
CA GLU A 266 6.47 13.56 -11.11
C GLU A 266 5.55 13.70 -12.32
N ARG A 267 5.48 12.68 -13.21
CA ARG A 267 4.52 12.68 -14.32
C ARG A 267 3.09 12.72 -13.82
N PHE A 268 2.74 11.87 -12.86
CA PHE A 268 1.39 11.86 -12.30
C PHE A 268 1.06 13.19 -11.61
N GLU A 269 2.00 13.74 -10.85
CA GLU A 269 1.84 15.04 -10.18
C GLU A 269 1.63 16.18 -11.18
N LEU A 270 2.39 16.21 -12.27
CA LEU A 270 2.24 17.19 -13.34
C LEU A 270 0.87 17.10 -14.02
N LEU A 271 0.42 15.87 -14.31
CA LEU A 271 -0.89 15.60 -14.91
C LEU A 271 -2.01 16.13 -14.00
N MET A 272 -1.99 15.76 -12.72
CA MET A 272 -2.98 16.18 -11.74
C MET A 272 -2.97 17.70 -11.50
N ALA A 273 -1.80 18.34 -11.50
CA ALA A 273 -1.69 19.80 -11.35
C ALA A 273 -2.29 20.59 -12.53
N ASN A 274 -2.47 19.93 -13.68
CA ASN A 274 -3.04 20.52 -14.90
C ASN A 274 -4.42 19.94 -15.23
N LEU A 275 -5.07 19.24 -14.31
CA LEU A 275 -6.38 18.64 -14.50
C LEU A 275 -7.44 19.38 -13.69
N GLU A 276 -8.48 19.89 -14.35
CA GLU A 276 -9.61 20.56 -13.68
C GLU A 276 -10.66 19.58 -13.15
N LEU A 277 -10.69 18.36 -13.69
CA LEU A 277 -11.63 17.33 -13.29
C LEU A 277 -11.22 16.70 -11.95
N THR A 278 -12.19 16.39 -11.11
CA THR A 278 -11.99 15.69 -9.83
C THR A 278 -12.61 14.29 -9.81
N GLN A 279 -13.35 13.93 -10.87
CA GLN A 279 -13.98 12.64 -11.12
C GLN A 279 -14.21 12.48 -12.62
N GLY A 280 -14.48 11.26 -13.06
CA GLY A 280 -14.74 10.93 -14.47
C GLY A 280 -14.05 9.65 -14.90
N THR A 281 -14.08 9.36 -16.20
CA THR A 281 -13.47 8.15 -16.75
C THR A 281 -12.10 8.43 -17.38
N VAL A 282 -11.13 7.53 -17.16
CA VAL A 282 -9.76 7.64 -17.70
C VAL A 282 -9.45 6.42 -18.57
N LEU A 283 -8.97 6.63 -19.80
CA LEU A 283 -8.36 5.60 -20.63
C LEU A 283 -6.83 5.72 -20.58
N ASP A 284 -6.13 4.68 -20.13
CA ASP A 284 -4.66 4.60 -20.11
C ASP A 284 -4.13 3.70 -21.22
N ILE A 285 -3.61 4.30 -22.29
CA ILE A 285 -3.14 3.59 -23.49
C ILE A 285 -1.70 3.11 -23.32
N GLY A 286 -1.50 1.79 -23.34
CA GLY A 286 -0.19 1.19 -23.06
C GLY A 286 0.10 1.23 -21.56
N SER A 287 -0.87 0.81 -20.75
CA SER A 287 -0.86 1.00 -19.30
C SER A 287 0.29 0.28 -18.58
N HIS A 288 0.99 -0.65 -19.24
CA HIS A 288 2.07 -1.45 -18.67
C HIS A 288 1.59 -2.15 -17.39
N TRP A 289 2.18 -1.86 -16.23
CA TRP A 289 1.78 -2.42 -14.93
C TRP A 289 0.69 -1.60 -14.22
N GLY A 290 0.11 -0.61 -14.89
CA GLY A 290 -1.09 0.12 -14.47
C GLY A 290 -0.85 1.24 -13.47
N TYR A 291 0.38 1.75 -13.35
CA TYR A 291 0.73 2.79 -12.38
C TYR A 291 -0.25 3.97 -12.41
N PHE A 292 -0.57 4.49 -13.60
CA PHE A 292 -1.52 5.60 -13.73
C PHE A 292 -2.93 5.19 -13.32
N CYS A 293 -3.44 4.03 -13.76
CA CYS A 293 -4.76 3.55 -13.31
C CYS A 293 -4.85 3.39 -11.79
N HIS A 294 -3.81 2.86 -11.14
CA HIS A 294 -3.76 2.76 -9.67
C HIS A 294 -3.88 4.15 -9.00
N ARG A 295 -3.15 5.15 -9.52
CA ARG A 295 -3.11 6.51 -8.95
C ARG A 295 -4.37 7.32 -9.27
N PHE A 296 -4.92 7.21 -10.47
CA PHE A 296 -6.16 7.89 -10.87
C PHE A 296 -7.37 7.28 -10.15
N GLU A 297 -7.45 5.96 -9.97
CA GLU A 297 -8.52 5.35 -9.17
C GLU A 297 -8.44 5.79 -7.70
N GLU A 298 -7.23 5.90 -7.14
CA GLU A 298 -7.03 6.47 -5.80
C GLU A 298 -7.50 7.94 -5.69
N ALA A 299 -7.42 8.69 -6.79
CA ALA A 299 -7.91 10.06 -6.89
C ALA A 299 -9.42 10.16 -7.19
N GLY A 300 -10.14 9.03 -7.33
CA GLY A 300 -11.59 9.00 -7.53
C GLY A 300 -12.06 8.86 -8.98
N PHE A 301 -11.21 8.40 -9.90
CA PHE A 301 -11.56 8.22 -11.31
C PHE A 301 -11.84 6.76 -11.68
N ASP A 302 -12.78 6.55 -12.60
CA ASP A 302 -13.09 5.24 -13.18
C ASP A 302 -12.12 4.94 -14.33
N CYS A 303 -11.14 4.07 -14.07
CA CYS A 303 -10.05 3.84 -15.02
C CYS A 303 -10.25 2.62 -15.93
N TYR A 304 -9.69 2.71 -17.12
CA TYR A 304 -9.61 1.66 -18.14
C TYR A 304 -8.16 1.54 -18.59
N ALA A 305 -7.50 0.46 -18.19
CA ALA A 305 -6.15 0.11 -18.58
C ALA A 305 -6.19 -0.72 -19.87
N ILE A 306 -5.54 -0.27 -20.94
CA ILE A 306 -5.38 -1.08 -22.16
C ILE A 306 -3.92 -1.47 -22.36
N GLU A 307 -3.70 -2.78 -22.49
CA GLU A 307 -2.37 -3.37 -22.63
C GLU A 307 -2.41 -4.61 -23.53
N ASN A 308 -1.46 -4.70 -24.45
CA ASN A 308 -1.37 -5.77 -25.45
C ASN A 308 -0.38 -6.86 -25.02
N ALA A 309 0.72 -6.48 -24.37
CA ALA A 309 1.76 -7.42 -23.99
C ALA A 309 1.30 -8.29 -22.81
N ALA A 310 1.10 -9.59 -23.07
CA ALA A 310 0.63 -10.56 -22.06
C ALA A 310 1.47 -10.56 -20.77
N ILE A 311 2.78 -10.32 -20.88
CA ILE A 311 3.66 -10.21 -19.72
C ILE A 311 3.31 -8.99 -18.84
N HIS A 312 2.96 -7.85 -19.42
CA HIS A 312 2.55 -6.65 -18.66
C HIS A 312 1.15 -6.83 -18.07
N VAL A 313 0.23 -7.45 -18.82
CA VAL A 313 -1.11 -7.82 -18.32
C VAL A 313 -1.02 -8.71 -17.08
N HIS A 314 -0.11 -9.70 -17.05
CA HIS A 314 0.11 -10.55 -15.86
C HIS A 314 0.44 -9.74 -14.61
N PHE A 315 1.39 -8.81 -14.71
CA PHE A 315 1.77 -7.95 -13.56
C PHE A 315 0.65 -6.97 -13.19
N LEU A 316 0.00 -6.36 -14.19
CA LEU A 316 -1.13 -5.47 -14.02
C LEU A 316 -2.27 -6.12 -13.22
N GLU A 317 -2.67 -7.35 -13.58
CA GLU A 317 -3.74 -8.08 -12.89
C GLU A 317 -3.38 -8.42 -11.44
N LYS A 318 -2.14 -8.87 -11.20
CA LYS A 318 -1.65 -9.19 -9.87
C LYS A 318 -1.59 -7.95 -8.97
N LEU A 319 -1.11 -6.83 -9.50
CA LEU A 319 -1.04 -5.57 -8.76
C LEU A 319 -2.43 -4.97 -8.52
N LYS A 320 -3.32 -5.02 -9.52
CA LYS A 320 -4.73 -4.64 -9.37
C LYS A 320 -5.37 -5.36 -8.19
N LEU A 321 -5.20 -6.69 -8.10
CA LEU A 321 -5.74 -7.50 -7.01
C LEU A 321 -5.08 -7.16 -5.66
N ALA A 322 -3.76 -7.04 -5.61
CA ALA A 322 -3.02 -6.76 -4.38
C ALA A 322 -3.38 -5.42 -3.73
N GLU A 323 -3.67 -4.42 -4.57
CA GLU A 323 -4.07 -3.06 -4.16
C GLU A 323 -5.59 -2.89 -4.06
N ASN A 324 -6.37 -3.97 -4.19
CA ASN A 324 -7.84 -3.98 -4.15
C ASN A 324 -8.48 -2.94 -5.10
N ARG A 325 -7.94 -2.82 -6.31
CA ARG A 325 -8.44 -1.88 -7.33
C ARG A 325 -9.54 -2.46 -8.18
N CYS A 326 -10.39 -1.59 -8.71
CA CYS A 326 -11.59 -1.93 -9.47
C CYS A 326 -11.53 -1.56 -10.95
N PHE A 327 -10.50 -0.84 -11.41
CA PHE A 327 -10.36 -0.39 -12.80
C PHE A 327 -10.45 -1.54 -13.81
N ASN A 328 -10.96 -1.22 -15.00
CA ASN A 328 -11.15 -2.20 -16.08
C ASN A 328 -9.83 -2.49 -16.78
N ILE A 329 -9.60 -3.75 -17.15
CA ILE A 329 -8.44 -4.17 -17.93
C ILE A 329 -8.94 -4.65 -19.30
N VAL A 330 -8.56 -3.94 -20.35
CA VAL A 330 -8.79 -4.33 -21.75
C VAL A 330 -7.52 -4.98 -22.27
N ARG A 331 -7.60 -6.26 -22.62
CA ARG A 331 -6.46 -7.04 -23.14
C ARG A 331 -6.47 -6.99 -24.65
N GLY A 332 -5.39 -6.51 -25.25
CA GLY A 332 -5.21 -6.48 -26.70
C GLY A 332 -4.79 -5.12 -27.24
N ASP A 333 -4.96 -4.96 -28.55
CA ASP A 333 -4.57 -3.73 -29.25
C ASP A 333 -5.60 -2.61 -29.01
N VAL A 334 -5.11 -1.39 -28.79
CA VAL A 334 -5.95 -0.20 -28.65
C VAL A 334 -6.79 0.06 -29.91
N PHE A 335 -6.32 -0.37 -31.08
CA PHE A 335 -7.06 -0.25 -32.32
C PHE A 335 -8.34 -1.10 -32.36
N ASP A 336 -8.47 -2.11 -31.51
CA ASP A 336 -9.63 -2.99 -31.41
C ASP A 336 -10.69 -2.48 -30.42
N LEU A 337 -10.43 -1.36 -29.74
CA LEU A 337 -11.40 -0.74 -28.83
C LEU A 337 -12.65 -0.27 -29.61
N ARG A 338 -13.81 -0.87 -29.33
CA ARG A 338 -15.10 -0.58 -29.97
C ARG A 338 -16.23 -0.26 -29.01
N GLU A 339 -16.28 -0.89 -27.84
CA GLU A 339 -17.43 -0.84 -26.93
C GLU A 339 -17.54 0.47 -26.15
N LYS A 340 -16.41 0.99 -25.65
CA LYS A 340 -16.32 2.27 -24.94
C LYS A 340 -15.31 3.16 -25.64
N VAL A 341 -15.78 4.33 -26.09
CA VAL A 341 -14.99 5.30 -26.85
C VAL A 341 -15.14 6.72 -26.31
N ASP A 342 -16.07 6.93 -25.38
CA ASP A 342 -16.27 8.16 -24.61
C ASP A 342 -15.43 8.10 -23.32
N PHE A 343 -14.50 9.05 -23.16
CA PHE A 343 -13.68 9.16 -21.96
C PHE A 343 -13.46 10.62 -21.58
N ASP A 344 -13.65 11.01 -20.33
CA ASP A 344 -13.27 12.36 -19.90
C ASP A 344 -11.77 12.62 -20.12
N ILE A 345 -10.92 11.63 -19.85
CA ILE A 345 -9.46 11.76 -19.91
C ILE A 345 -8.86 10.59 -20.71
N VAL A 346 -7.95 10.87 -21.64
CA VAL A 346 -7.12 9.87 -22.32
C VAL A 346 -5.65 10.12 -22.03
N LEU A 347 -4.92 9.09 -21.59
CA LEU A 347 -3.48 9.12 -21.37
C LEU A 347 -2.79 8.41 -22.54
N ALA A 348 -1.94 9.16 -23.23
CA ALA A 348 -1.10 8.68 -24.32
C ALA A 348 0.37 9.03 -24.01
N LEU A 349 0.93 8.36 -23.00
CA LEU A 349 2.22 8.72 -22.44
C LEU A 349 3.35 7.91 -23.08
N ASN A 350 4.05 8.51 -24.04
CA ASN A 350 5.17 7.90 -24.77
C ASN A 350 4.79 6.57 -25.42
N ILE A 351 3.61 6.51 -26.06
CA ILE A 351 3.06 5.30 -26.68
C ILE A 351 2.82 5.46 -28.19
N PHE A 352 2.34 6.61 -28.66
CA PHE A 352 1.92 6.78 -30.07
C PHE A 352 3.05 6.68 -31.09
N HIS A 353 4.30 6.89 -30.69
CA HIS A 353 5.45 6.75 -31.60
C HIS A 353 5.65 5.31 -32.09
N HIS A 354 5.13 4.30 -31.37
CA HIS A 354 5.07 2.92 -31.86
C HIS A 354 4.14 2.76 -33.06
N PHE A 355 3.14 3.62 -33.21
CA PHE A 355 2.16 3.58 -34.30
C PHE A 355 2.60 4.36 -35.54
N LEU A 356 3.64 5.19 -35.43
CA LEU A 356 4.21 5.92 -36.57
C LEU A 356 5.18 5.08 -37.42
N LYS A 357 5.46 3.83 -37.03
CA LYS A 357 6.49 3.00 -37.68
C LYS A 357 6.10 2.52 -39.07
N SER A 358 4.81 2.26 -39.31
CA SER A 358 4.29 1.76 -40.58
C SER A 358 3.09 2.58 -41.05
N GLN A 359 2.83 2.56 -42.36
CA GLN A 359 1.65 3.23 -42.92
C GLN A 359 0.36 2.67 -42.31
N THR A 360 0.26 1.36 -42.15
CA THR A 360 -0.93 0.69 -41.60
C THR A 360 -1.24 1.17 -40.17
N THR A 361 -0.26 1.13 -39.28
CA THR A 361 -0.45 1.55 -37.88
C THR A 361 -0.67 3.06 -37.75
N TYR A 362 -0.11 3.85 -38.68
CA TYR A 362 -0.35 5.29 -38.75
C TYR A 362 -1.81 5.59 -39.12
N GLU A 363 -2.34 4.91 -40.15
CA GLU A 363 -3.75 5.04 -40.54
C GLU A 363 -4.70 4.55 -39.43
N GLN A 364 -4.32 3.48 -38.73
CA GLN A 364 -5.08 3.00 -37.56
C GLN A 364 -5.08 4.00 -36.40
N LEU A 365 -3.97 4.72 -36.17
CA LEU A 365 -3.92 5.81 -35.18
C LEU A 365 -4.86 6.94 -35.56
N GLN A 366 -4.92 7.34 -36.83
CA GLN A 366 -5.88 8.36 -37.29
C GLN A 366 -7.32 7.92 -37.02
N GLN A 367 -7.67 6.68 -37.37
CA GLN A 367 -9.01 6.14 -37.13
C GLN A 367 -9.35 6.02 -35.64
N LEU A 368 -8.38 5.70 -34.79
CA LEU A 368 -8.56 5.67 -33.34
C LEU A 368 -8.86 7.08 -32.81
N LEU A 369 -8.03 8.08 -33.16
CA LEU A 369 -8.19 9.46 -32.71
C LEU A 369 -9.54 10.05 -33.15
N GLN A 370 -9.98 9.75 -34.37
CA GLN A 370 -11.27 10.23 -34.90
C GLN A 370 -12.48 9.58 -34.20
N ARG A 371 -12.31 8.37 -33.66
CA ARG A 371 -13.38 7.62 -33.01
C ARG A 371 -13.51 7.96 -31.52
N LEU A 372 -12.41 8.28 -30.85
CA LEU A 372 -12.43 8.59 -29.42
C LEU A 372 -13.09 9.97 -29.18
N ASP A 373 -14.09 10.01 -28.31
CA ASP A 373 -14.65 11.25 -27.79
C ASP A 373 -14.06 11.52 -26.40
N MET A 374 -13.43 12.67 -26.23
CA MET A 374 -12.78 13.01 -24.97
C MET A 374 -12.76 14.51 -24.67
N LYS A 375 -12.63 14.84 -23.38
CA LYS A 375 -12.50 16.24 -22.93
C LYS A 375 -11.03 16.66 -22.87
N VAL A 376 -10.17 15.76 -22.38
CA VAL A 376 -8.74 16.03 -22.19
C VAL A 376 -7.92 14.83 -22.67
N MET A 377 -6.83 15.10 -23.38
CA MET A 377 -5.76 14.13 -23.59
C MET A 377 -4.46 14.64 -22.97
N PHE A 378 -3.81 13.80 -22.16
CA PHE A 378 -2.40 14.00 -21.80
C PHE A 378 -1.52 13.19 -22.73
N PHE A 379 -0.71 13.88 -23.51
CA PHE A 379 0.15 13.30 -24.53
C PHE A 379 1.62 13.58 -24.22
N GLN A 380 2.44 12.53 -24.13
CA GLN A 380 3.89 12.66 -24.05
C GLN A 380 4.51 12.23 -25.38
N ALA A 381 5.14 13.19 -26.08
CA ALA A 381 5.76 12.95 -27.38
C ALA A 381 7.07 12.14 -27.24
N HIS A 382 7.46 11.42 -28.29
CA HIS A 382 8.80 10.82 -28.38
C HIS A 382 9.87 11.87 -28.72
N ASN A 383 11.14 11.46 -28.68
CA ASN A 383 12.23 12.26 -29.24
C ASN A 383 12.53 11.78 -30.68
N PRO A 384 12.41 12.64 -31.71
CA PRO A 384 12.59 12.24 -33.11
C PRO A 384 14.02 11.76 -33.43
N GLU A 385 15.01 12.15 -32.62
CA GLU A 385 16.42 11.77 -32.79
C GLU A 385 16.75 10.38 -32.25
N GLU A 386 15.79 9.68 -31.65
CA GLU A 386 16.01 8.33 -31.13
C GLU A 386 16.22 7.33 -32.28
N THR A 387 17.20 6.43 -32.12
CA THR A 387 17.55 5.43 -33.15
C THR A 387 16.35 4.61 -33.61
N GLN A 388 15.41 4.32 -32.71
CA GLN A 388 14.19 3.59 -33.06
C GLN A 388 13.31 4.31 -34.09
N MET A 389 13.42 5.65 -34.22
CA MET A 389 12.62 6.45 -35.16
C MET A 389 13.24 6.57 -36.55
N ALA A 390 14.48 6.10 -36.76
CA ALA A 390 15.21 6.32 -38.01
C ALA A 390 14.48 5.80 -39.27
N GLU A 391 13.72 4.71 -39.14
CA GLU A 391 12.97 4.08 -40.24
C GLU A 391 11.44 4.25 -40.10
N ALA A 392 10.98 5.20 -39.28
CA ALA A 392 9.55 5.40 -39.08
C ALA A 392 8.87 5.97 -40.34
N TYR A 393 7.67 5.48 -40.66
CA TYR A 393 6.85 6.00 -41.76
C TYR A 393 6.55 7.50 -41.62
N ARG A 394 6.37 7.97 -40.38
CA ARG A 394 6.34 9.40 -40.01
C ARG A 394 7.20 9.63 -38.79
N ASN A 395 7.89 10.76 -38.74
CA ASN A 395 8.68 11.17 -37.57
C ASN A 395 8.42 12.65 -37.29
N PHE A 396 7.38 12.92 -36.52
CA PHE A 396 7.01 14.26 -36.11
C PHE A 396 7.93 14.76 -35.01
N ASP A 397 8.21 16.07 -35.01
CA ASP A 397 8.60 16.73 -33.78
C ASP A 397 7.42 16.81 -32.80
N SER A 398 7.69 17.25 -31.56
CA SER A 398 6.67 17.26 -30.51
C SER A 398 5.46 18.18 -30.78
N GLN A 399 5.68 19.30 -31.50
CA GLN A 399 4.64 20.28 -31.81
C GLN A 399 3.84 19.81 -33.03
N GLU A 400 4.52 19.30 -34.05
CA GLU A 400 3.89 18.66 -35.21
C GLU A 400 3.00 17.48 -34.78
N PHE A 401 3.46 16.68 -33.82
CA PHE A 401 2.67 15.54 -33.35
C PHE A 401 1.43 15.98 -32.56
N ALA A 402 1.56 17.03 -31.73
CA ALA A 402 0.40 17.60 -31.06
C ALA A 402 -0.62 18.16 -32.07
N ALA A 403 -0.15 18.87 -33.11
CA ALA A 403 -1.01 19.38 -34.18
C ALA A 403 -1.71 18.25 -34.95
N PHE A 404 -0.98 17.19 -35.30
CA PHE A 404 -1.55 15.99 -35.92
C PHE A 404 -2.68 15.38 -35.08
N ILE A 405 -2.54 15.34 -33.75
CA ILE A 405 -3.59 14.83 -32.86
C ILE A 405 -4.83 15.73 -32.91
N LEU A 406 -4.65 17.07 -32.88
CA LEU A 406 -5.77 18.01 -32.99
C LEU A 406 -6.50 17.86 -34.33
N GLU A 407 -5.78 17.72 -35.44
CA GLU A 407 -6.36 17.55 -36.78
C GLU A 407 -7.17 16.25 -36.94
N ASN A 408 -6.90 15.23 -36.11
CA ASN A 408 -7.49 13.91 -36.24
C ASN A 408 -8.36 13.52 -35.03
N SER A 409 -8.71 14.44 -34.13
CA SER A 409 -9.52 14.14 -32.94
C SER A 409 -10.61 15.18 -32.69
N CYS A 410 -11.38 15.01 -31.62
CA CYS A 410 -12.38 15.97 -31.16
C CYS A 410 -11.80 17.16 -30.36
N LEU A 411 -10.48 17.21 -30.15
CA LEU A 411 -9.77 18.23 -29.38
C LEU A 411 -9.40 19.41 -30.29
N ASN A 412 -9.31 20.63 -29.74
CA ASN A 412 -9.08 21.84 -30.53
C ASN A 412 -8.04 22.82 -29.94
N GLU A 413 -7.53 22.58 -28.74
CA GLU A 413 -6.41 23.33 -28.17
C GLU A 413 -5.32 22.40 -27.63
N ALA A 414 -4.06 22.84 -27.70
CA ALA A 414 -2.91 22.14 -27.12
C ALA A 414 -2.06 23.08 -26.25
N HIS A 415 -1.82 22.66 -25.02
CA HIS A 415 -1.06 23.40 -24.02
C HIS A 415 0.15 22.58 -23.59
N ARG A 416 1.36 23.14 -23.70
CA ARG A 416 2.58 22.49 -23.21
C ARG A 416 2.66 22.64 -21.69
N ILE A 417 2.49 21.55 -20.95
CA ILE A 417 2.41 21.60 -19.48
C ILE A 417 3.75 21.33 -18.79
N GLY A 418 4.68 20.63 -19.45
CA GLY A 418 5.99 20.36 -18.86
C GLY A 418 6.82 19.35 -19.62
N ARG A 419 7.77 18.73 -18.90
CA ARG A 419 8.65 17.66 -19.40
C ARG A 419 8.57 16.47 -18.45
N GLY A 420 8.65 15.26 -19.00
CA GLY A 420 8.92 14.06 -18.22
C GLY A 420 10.38 14.01 -17.74
N GLU A 421 10.70 13.04 -16.89
CA GLU A 421 12.09 12.81 -16.40
C GLU A 421 13.07 12.46 -17.53
N ASP A 422 12.55 11.95 -18.65
CA ASP A 422 13.26 11.71 -19.90
C ASP A 422 13.45 12.96 -20.76
N SER A 423 13.12 14.15 -20.24
CA SER A 423 13.13 15.44 -20.93
C SER A 423 12.13 15.57 -22.09
N ARG A 424 11.30 14.55 -22.35
CA ARG A 424 10.28 14.59 -23.42
C ARG A 424 9.14 15.51 -23.03
N LEU A 425 8.60 16.25 -23.99
CA LEU A 425 7.53 17.22 -23.76
C LEU A 425 6.20 16.53 -23.50
N ILE A 426 5.47 17.06 -22.53
CA ILE A 426 4.11 16.63 -22.19
C ILE A 426 3.15 17.77 -22.53
N TYR A 427 2.10 17.42 -23.26
CA TYR A 427 1.03 18.30 -23.68
C TYR A 427 -0.28 17.89 -23.01
N LYS A 428 -1.09 18.90 -22.70
CA LYS A 428 -2.51 18.77 -22.39
C LYS A 428 -3.28 19.29 -23.59
N LEU A 429 -4.03 18.40 -24.24
CA LEU A 429 -4.88 18.73 -25.36
C LEU A 429 -6.33 18.73 -24.87
N VAL A 430 -7.12 19.74 -25.21
CA VAL A 430 -8.47 19.92 -24.67
C VAL A 430 -9.51 20.20 -25.75
N LYS A 431 -10.75 19.80 -25.44
CA LYS A 431 -11.95 20.17 -26.18
C LYS A 431 -12.57 21.40 -25.52
N VAL A 432 -12.43 22.56 -26.16
CA VAL A 432 -13.12 23.79 -25.75
C VAL A 432 -14.40 23.91 -26.58
N GLU A 433 -15.55 23.96 -25.91
CA GLU A 433 -16.82 24.26 -26.57
C GLU A 433 -16.83 25.74 -26.98
N ALA A 434 -17.21 26.01 -28.22
CA ALA A 434 -17.24 27.35 -28.82
C ALA A 434 -18.43 28.20 -28.33
#